data_AF-A0A3D5UQY8-F1
#
_entry.id   AF-A0A3D5UQY8-F1
#
_cell.length_a   1.000
_cell.length_b   1.000
_cell.length_c   1.000
_cell.angle_alpha   90.00
_cell.angle_beta   90.00
_cell.angle_gamma   90.00
#
_symmetry.space_group_name_H-M   'P 1'
#
loop_
_entity.id
_entity.type
_entity.pdbx_description
1 polymer ?
#
loop_
_entity_poly.entity_id
_entity_poly.type
_entity_poly.pdbx_seq_one_letter_code
_entity_poly.pdbx_strand_id
1 'polypeptide(L)' 'MTEHYSTITCPRCGYKSREEMPTDACQFFYDCKGCGAVLKPLAGDCCVFCSYGSAPCLPIQEKES' A
#
# COMPACT_ATOMS: atom_id res chain seq x y z
N MET A 1 10.63 -3.17 17.52
CA MET A 1 9.72 -3.88 16.59
C MET A 1 8.68 -2.87 16.16
N THR A 2 8.92 -2.19 15.05
CA THR A 2 8.03 -1.14 14.56
C THR A 2 7.14 -1.78 13.51
N GLU A 3 6.07 -2.45 13.95
CA GLU A 3 5.10 -3.05 13.03
C GLU A 3 4.21 -1.92 12.47
N HIS A 4 4.49 -1.50 11.24
CA HIS A 4 3.63 -0.58 10.52
C HIS A 4 2.60 -1.38 9.74
N TYR A 5 1.33 -1.29 10.14
CA TYR A 5 0.24 -1.92 9.42
C TYR A 5 -0.52 -0.88 8.59
N SER A 6 -0.88 -1.22 7.36
CA SER A 6 -1.73 -0.39 6.52
C SER A 6 -2.87 -1.22 5.94
N THR A 7 -4.07 -0.64 5.92
CA THR A 7 -5.25 -1.32 5.38
C THR A 7 -5.39 -0.96 3.92
N ILE A 8 -5.11 -1.90 3.02
CA ILE A 8 -5.34 -1.74 1.58
C ILE A 8 -6.82 -1.97 1.30
N THR A 9 -7.47 -1.00 0.66
CA THR A 9 -8.85 -1.14 0.18
C THR A 9 -8.87 -1.33 -1.33
N CYS A 10 -9.39 -2.45 -1.79
CA CYS A 10 -9.51 -2.74 -3.21
C CYS A 10 -10.62 -1.89 -3.85
N PRO A 11 -10.32 -1.03 -4.84
CA PRO A 11 -11.34 -0.20 -5.51
C PRO A 11 -12.25 -1.02 -6.45
N ARG A 12 -11.88 -2.27 -6.77
CA ARG A 12 -12.64 -3.13 -7.68
C ARG A 12 -13.80 -3.85 -6.99
N CYS A 13 -13.60 -4.30 -5.76
CA CYS A 13 -14.59 -5.08 -5.01
C CYS A 13 -14.90 -4.54 -3.61
N GLY A 14 -14.16 -3.53 -3.13
CA GLY A 14 -14.30 -2.97 -1.78
C GLY A 14 -13.64 -3.80 -0.67
N TYR A 15 -12.95 -4.89 -1.00
CA TYR A 15 -12.27 -5.74 -0.01
C TYR A 15 -11.16 -4.97 0.70
N LYS A 16 -11.10 -5.09 2.03
CA LYS A 16 -10.07 -4.46 2.87
C LYS A 16 -9.18 -5.52 3.45
N SER A 17 -7.88 -5.40 3.24
CA SER A 17 -6.88 -6.28 3.85
C SER A 17 -5.91 -5.46 4.66
N ARG A 18 -5.65 -5.89 5.90
CA ARG A 18 -4.59 -5.33 6.73
C ARG A 18 -3.30 -6.06 6.37
N GLU A 19 -2.37 -5.34 5.77
CA GLU A 19 -1.05 -5.86 5.45
C GLU A 19 -0.01 -5.09 6.26
N GLU A 20 1.09 -5.77 6.59
CA GLU A 20 2.25 -5.14 7.19
C GLU A 20 3.01 -4.40 6.09
N MET A 21 3.21 -3.10 6.27
CA MET A 21 3.95 -2.24 5.38
C MET A 21 5.43 -2.36 5.72
N PRO A 22 6.25 -3.01 4.86
CA PRO A 22 7.69 -3.01 5.07
C PRO A 22 8.21 -1.58 4.98
N THR A 23 8.97 -1.15 5.98
CA THR A 23 9.62 0.17 5.99
C THR A 23 10.76 0.28 4.99
N ASP A 24 11.28 -0.86 4.53
CA ASP A 24 12.43 -0.96 3.64
C ASP A 24 12.04 -1.05 2.14
N ALA A 25 10.78 -1.37 1.81
CA ALA A 25 10.38 -1.64 0.44
C ALA A 25 8.97 -1.16 0.08
N CYS A 26 8.80 -0.71 -1.16
CA CYS A 26 7.50 -0.35 -1.72
C CYS A 26 6.87 -1.53 -2.46
N GLN A 27 5.64 -1.90 -2.08
CA GLN A 27 4.88 -2.92 -2.81
C GLN A 27 4.19 -2.29 -4.03
N PHE A 28 4.64 -2.66 -5.24
CA PHE A 28 4.10 -2.14 -6.50
C PHE A 28 2.90 -2.96 -7.01
N PHE A 29 2.86 -4.24 -6.70
CA PHE A 29 1.74 -5.11 -7.08
C PHE A 29 1.09 -5.68 -5.84
N TYR A 30 -0.22 -5.50 -5.72
CA TYR A 30 -1.01 -6.09 -4.65
C TYR A 30 -2.07 -7.02 -5.22
N ASP A 31 -2.00 -8.29 -4.84
CA ASP A 31 -3.02 -9.25 -5.22
C ASP A 31 -4.19 -9.19 -4.22
N CYS A 32 -5.36 -8.77 -4.71
CA CYS A 32 -6.52 -8.64 -3.87
C CYS A 32 -7.05 -10.02 -3.44
N LYS A 33 -6.89 -10.36 -2.15
CA LYS A 33 -7.42 -11.60 -1.55
C LYS A 33 -8.94 -11.80 -1.69
N GLY A 34 -9.70 -10.72 -1.95
CA GLY A 34 -11.15 -10.79 -2.15
C GLY A 34 -11.61 -11.12 -3.57
N CYS A 35 -10.87 -10.68 -4.60
CA CYS A 35 -11.30 -10.86 -6.01
C CYS A 35 -10.20 -11.39 -6.95
N GLY A 36 -8.98 -11.58 -6.46
CA GLY A 36 -7.81 -12.00 -7.25
C GLY A 36 -7.32 -10.95 -8.24
N ALA A 37 -7.79 -9.70 -8.15
CA ALA A 37 -7.35 -8.64 -9.03
C ALA A 37 -5.98 -8.10 -8.58
N VAL A 38 -5.05 -7.97 -9.52
CA VAL A 38 -3.76 -7.33 -9.29
C VAL A 38 -3.92 -5.82 -9.36
N LEU A 39 -3.82 -5.16 -8.21
CA LEU A 39 -3.80 -3.71 -8.08
C LEU A 39 -2.39 -3.18 -8.34
N LYS A 40 -2.32 -2.05 -9.03
CA LYS A 40 -1.09 -1.29 -9.31
C LYS A 40 -1.25 0.13 -8.76
N PRO A 41 -0.17 0.78 -8.28
CA PRO A 41 -0.23 2.16 -7.82
C PRO A 41 -0.68 3.08 -8.94
N LEU A 42 -1.27 4.20 -8.54
CA LEU A 42 -1.64 5.28 -9.44
C LEU A 42 -0.39 6.01 -9.93
N ALA A 43 -0.51 6.67 -11.08
CA ALA A 43 0.58 7.47 -11.62
C ALA A 43 0.88 8.64 -10.66
N GLY A 44 2.09 8.65 -10.09
CA GLY A 44 2.50 9.63 -9.08
C GLY A 44 2.71 9.05 -7.68
N ASP A 45 2.22 7.84 -7.41
CA ASP A 45 2.42 7.14 -6.14
C ASP A 45 3.57 6.11 -6.21
N CYS A 46 4.26 5.91 -5.08
CA CYS A 46 5.37 4.97 -5.01
C CYS A 46 4.97 3.50 -4.76
N CYS A 47 3.82 3.26 -4.11
CA CYS A 47 3.40 1.97 -3.60
C CYS A 47 1.86 1.84 -3.66
N VAL A 48 1.32 0.62 -3.74
CA VAL A 48 -0.13 0.37 -3.62
C VAL A 48 -0.71 0.86 -2.30
N PHE A 49 0.13 0.97 -1.26
CA PHE A 49 -0.24 1.55 0.03
C PHE A 49 -0.43 3.07 -0.03
N CYS A 50 0.31 3.81 -0.85
CA CYS A 50 0.07 5.24 -1.05
C CYS A 50 -1.22 5.50 -1.84
N SER A 51 -1.50 4.67 -2.84
CA SER A 51 -2.70 4.84 -3.66
C SER A 51 -3.98 4.34 -3.00
N TYR A 52 -3.91 3.21 -2.28
CA TYR A 52 -5.10 2.50 -1.76
C TYR A 52 -5.03 2.17 -0.27
N GLY A 53 -3.93 2.48 0.40
CA GLY A 53 -3.77 2.27 1.84
C GLY A 53 -4.39 3.38 2.66
N SER A 54 -4.62 3.09 3.94
CA SER A 54 -5.14 4.07 4.90
C SER A 54 -4.09 5.04 5.41
N ALA A 55 -2.80 4.67 5.32
CA ALA A 55 -1.68 5.47 5.77
C ALA A 55 -0.60 5.54 4.67
N PRO A 56 -0.02 6.72 4.40
CA PRO A 56 1.02 6.89 3.39
C PRO A 56 2.32 6.16 3.79
N CYS A 57 3.11 5.75 2.77
CA CYS A 57 4.43 5.15 2.95
C CYS A 57 5.36 6.15 3.69
N LEU A 58 5.95 5.75 4.82
CA LEU A 58 6.89 6.56 5.63
C LEU A 58 8.15 7.07 4.89
N PRO A 59 8.80 6.33 3.96
CA PRO A 59 10.08 6.77 3.37
C PRO A 59 9.97 8.04 2.50
N ILE A 60 8.77 8.59 2.30
CA ILE A 60 8.58 9.89 1.65
C ILE A 60 8.94 11.05 2.60
N GLN A 61 8.93 10.83 3.92
CA GLN A 61 9.35 11.84 4.92
C GLN A 61 10.87 11.98 5.08
N GLU A 62 11.69 11.09 4.50
CA GLU A 62 13.17 11.19 4.54
C GLU A 62 13.80 11.80 3.28
N LYS A 63 12.98 12.42 2.40
CA LYS A 63 13.48 13.20 1.24
C LYS A 63 13.19 14.71 1.36
N GLU A 64 13.16 15.24 2.58
CA GLU A 64 13.50 16.65 2.79
C GLU A 64 14.87 16.72 3.47
N SER A 65 15.88 17.00 2.67
CA SER A 65 17.21 17.43 3.12
C SER A 65 17.53 18.78 2.50
#